data_AF-A0A542I8H5-F1
#
_entry.id   AF-A0A542I8H5-F1
#
_cell.length_a   1.000
_cell.length_b   1.000
_cell.length_c   1.000
_cell.angle_alpha   90.00
_cell.angle_beta   90.00
_cell.angle_gamma   90.00
#
_symmetry.space_group_name_H-M   'P 1'
#
loop_
_entity.id
_entity.type
_entity.pdbx_description
1 polymer ?
#
loop_
_entity_poly.entity_id
_entity_poly.type
_entity_poly.pdbx_seq_one_letter_code
_entity_poly.pdbx_strand_id
1 'polypeptide(L)'
;MKITSPDKTYTGTSVYGSTTLAFKEGVAETDDLPAGVRLYLQGAGYGIDGAATAPDVPEVLDPRDVSGTEQLGTALRDAAVDPQEGDFLAPTNAGKANPHGPEVIAPEIHASEGVRPVKPGDVHVDDTAKQDKAESTHVTDPTATPAAPAGNASKADWHAYALSIGIAEESLEDLSRDEIREAVNNVTAE
;
A
#
# COMPACT_ATOMS: atom_id res chain seq x y z
N MET A 1 -30.92 27.36 21.68
CA MET A 1 -29.91 27.15 20.62
C MET A 1 -30.07 25.76 20.05
N LYS A 2 -30.04 25.63 18.72
CA LYS A 2 -30.14 24.33 18.03
C LYS A 2 -28.77 23.88 17.54
N ILE A 3 -28.35 22.68 17.94
CA ILE A 3 -27.09 22.05 17.52
C ILE A 3 -27.42 20.87 16.61
N THR A 4 -26.82 20.83 15.43
CA THR A 4 -27.01 19.80 14.42
C THR A 4 -25.71 19.02 14.23
N SER A 5 -25.77 17.71 14.40
CA SER A 5 -24.66 16.78 14.19
C SER A 5 -24.34 16.64 12.69
N PRO A 6 -23.06 16.45 12.32
CA PRO A 6 -22.68 16.02 10.98
C PRO A 6 -23.37 14.71 10.57
N ASP A 7 -23.52 13.78 11.51
CA ASP A 7 -24.32 12.57 11.35
C ASP A 7 -25.77 12.85 11.73
N LYS A 8 -26.64 12.93 10.72
CA LYS A 8 -28.07 13.22 10.87
C LYS A 8 -28.87 12.06 11.48
N THR A 9 -28.29 10.87 11.58
CA THR A 9 -28.96 9.69 12.15
C THR A 9 -28.63 9.49 13.63
N TYR A 10 -27.63 10.20 14.14
CA TYR A 10 -27.14 10.04 15.50
C TYR A 10 -28.21 10.36 16.55
N THR A 11 -28.48 9.39 17.43
CA THR A 11 -29.36 9.55 18.59
C THR A 11 -28.64 9.02 19.81
N GLY A 12 -28.44 9.86 20.82
CA GLY A 12 -27.64 9.52 21.99
C GLY A 12 -27.24 10.73 22.81
N THR A 13 -26.49 10.48 23.87
CA THR A 13 -25.99 11.55 24.76
C THR A 13 -24.48 11.69 24.57
N SER A 14 -24.02 12.92 24.33
CA SER A 14 -22.59 13.26 24.21
C SER A 14 -22.19 14.24 25.31
N VAL A 15 -20.99 14.08 25.85
CA VAL A 15 -20.45 14.91 26.93
C VAL A 15 -19.24 15.68 26.42
N TYR A 16 -19.27 17.00 26.55
CA TYR A 16 -18.22 17.93 26.14
C TYR A 16 -17.80 18.78 27.34
N GLY A 17 -16.75 18.35 28.04
CA GLY A 17 -16.33 18.97 29.29
C GLY A 17 -17.44 18.86 30.34
N SER A 18 -17.98 20.00 30.78
CA SER A 18 -19.09 20.09 31.74
C SER A 18 -20.48 20.11 31.09
N THR A 19 -20.56 20.11 29.76
CA THR A 19 -21.83 20.23 29.03
C THR A 19 -22.26 18.90 28.45
N THR A 20 -23.48 18.48 28.75
CA THR A 20 -24.08 17.27 28.21
C THR A 20 -25.13 17.64 27.17
N LEU A 21 -25.01 17.09 25.96
CA LEU A 21 -25.95 17.30 24.86
C LEU A 21 -26.67 15.98 24.55
N ALA A 22 -28.00 16.01 24.58
CA ALA A 22 -28.83 14.90 24.16
C ALA A 22 -29.26 15.12 22.71
N PHE A 23 -28.76 14.28 21.81
CA PHE A 23 -29.10 14.29 20.40
C PHE A 23 -30.25 13.31 20.12
N LYS A 24 -31.20 13.76 19.30
CA LYS A 24 -32.25 12.95 18.70
C LYS A 24 -32.27 13.24 17.21
N GLU A 25 -32.03 12.21 16.39
CA GLU A 25 -31.97 12.33 14.92
C GLU A 25 -31.03 13.47 14.48
N GLY A 26 -29.83 13.48 15.07
CA GLY A 26 -28.79 14.46 14.77
C GLY A 26 -29.07 15.87 15.32
N VAL A 27 -30.12 16.10 16.11
CA VAL A 27 -30.45 17.41 16.67
C VAL A 27 -30.41 17.40 18.19
N ALA A 28 -29.70 18.36 18.78
CA ALA A 28 -29.73 18.66 20.20
C ALA A 28 -30.20 20.10 20.42
N GLU A 29 -30.96 20.32 21.50
CA GLU A 29 -31.37 21.65 21.95
C GLU A 29 -30.72 21.96 23.28
N THR A 30 -30.24 23.20 23.42
CA THR A 30 -29.65 23.69 24.67
C THR A 30 -29.85 25.19 24.78
N ASP A 31 -29.91 25.72 26.00
CA ASP A 31 -30.11 27.14 26.26
C ASP A 31 -28.80 27.92 26.29
N ASP A 32 -27.72 27.27 26.74
CA ASP A 32 -26.39 27.87 26.86
C ASP A 32 -25.30 26.87 26.51
N LEU A 33 -24.27 27.36 25.82
CA LEU A 33 -23.14 26.57 25.37
C LEU A 33 -21.85 27.33 25.67
N PRO A 34 -20.97 26.77 26.54
CA PRO A 34 -19.69 27.40 26.84
C PRO A 34 -18.89 27.67 25.56
N ALA A 35 -18.21 28.83 25.50
CA ALA A 35 -17.53 29.28 24.28
C ALA A 35 -16.51 28.26 23.73
N GLY A 36 -15.81 27.53 24.62
CA GLY A 36 -14.88 26.47 24.22
C GLY A 36 -15.57 25.28 23.56
N VAL A 37 -16.72 24.85 24.10
CA VAL A 37 -17.53 23.77 23.51
C VAL A 37 -18.10 24.23 22.17
N ARG A 38 -18.55 25.48 22.07
CA ARG A 38 -19.04 26.08 20.82
C ARG A 38 -17.99 26.04 19.71
N LEU A 39 -16.76 26.49 19.99
CA LEU A 39 -15.66 26.48 19.03
C LEU A 39 -15.30 25.05 18.59
N TYR A 40 -15.23 24.11 19.54
CA TYR A 40 -14.98 22.71 19.24
C TYR A 40 -16.06 22.13 18.32
N LEU A 41 -17.33 22.31 18.65
CA LEU A 41 -18.45 21.80 17.87
C LEU A 41 -18.45 22.39 16.45
N GLN A 42 -18.18 23.69 16.29
CA GLN A 42 -18.04 24.32 14.99
C GLN A 42 -16.86 23.73 14.18
N GLY A 43 -15.69 23.56 14.80
CA GLY A 43 -14.53 22.95 14.14
C GLY A 43 -14.74 21.48 13.77
N ALA A 44 -15.53 20.76 14.57
CA ALA A 44 -15.94 19.38 14.30
C ALA A 44 -17.11 19.28 13.29
N GLY A 45 -17.59 20.40 12.73
CA GLY A 45 -18.61 20.43 11.69
C GLY A 45 -20.06 20.39 12.17
N TYR A 46 -20.32 20.57 13.46
CA TYR A 46 -21.68 20.71 13.97
C TYR A 46 -22.25 22.07 13.55
N GLY A 47 -23.50 22.07 13.11
CA GLY A 47 -24.24 23.30 12.84
C GLY A 47 -24.81 23.89 14.11
N ILE A 48 -24.53 25.16 14.38
CA ILE A 48 -25.09 25.89 15.52
C ILE A 48 -26.03 26.97 14.97
N ASP A 49 -27.29 26.92 15.39
CA ASP A 49 -28.38 27.83 14.96
C ASP A 49 -28.54 27.93 13.43
N GLY A 50 -28.42 26.79 12.73
CA GLY A 50 -28.83 26.67 11.33
C GLY A 50 -27.71 26.83 10.29
N ALA A 51 -26.50 27.19 10.67
CA ALA A 51 -25.34 27.12 9.77
C ALA A 51 -24.49 25.89 10.12
N ALA A 52 -24.81 24.74 9.52
CA ALA A 52 -23.84 23.65 9.40
C ALA A 52 -22.83 24.07 8.33
N THR A 53 -21.76 24.72 8.75
CA THR A 53 -20.58 24.81 7.90
C THR A 53 -19.94 23.44 7.99
N ALA A 54 -20.14 22.59 6.98
CA ALA A 54 -19.24 21.46 6.80
C ALA A 54 -17.82 22.04 6.84
N PRO A 55 -16.91 21.51 7.66
CA PRO A 55 -15.55 21.99 7.67
C PRO A 55 -15.07 21.83 6.23
N ASP A 56 -14.56 22.92 5.66
CA ASP A 56 -13.85 22.85 4.39
C ASP A 56 -12.65 21.96 4.67
N VAL A 57 -12.73 20.69 4.27
CA VAL A 57 -11.60 19.78 4.36
C VAL A 57 -10.61 20.36 3.37
N PRO A 58 -9.51 20.98 3.83
CA PRO A 58 -8.57 21.56 2.90
C PRO A 58 -8.13 20.43 1.97
N GLU A 59 -8.27 20.64 0.67
CA GLU A 59 -7.69 19.72 -0.30
C GLU A 59 -6.23 19.53 0.08
N VAL A 60 -5.84 18.27 0.30
CA VAL A 60 -4.44 17.95 0.59
C VAL A 60 -3.67 18.34 -0.66
N LEU A 61 -2.95 19.46 -0.58
CA LEU A 61 -2.15 19.98 -1.67
C LEU A 61 -1.20 18.87 -2.13
N ASP A 62 -1.19 18.56 -3.43
CA ASP A 62 -0.16 17.67 -3.96
C ASP A 62 1.19 18.35 -3.71
N PRO A 63 2.14 17.69 -3.01
CA PRO A 63 3.49 18.22 -2.81
C PRO A 63 4.18 18.65 -4.12
N ARG A 64 3.75 18.12 -5.28
CA ARG A 64 4.22 18.52 -6.61
C ARG A 64 3.80 19.93 -7.03
N ASP A 65 2.72 20.46 -6.46
CA ASP A 65 2.16 21.77 -6.82
C ASP A 65 2.75 22.92 -5.98
N VAL A 66 3.64 22.61 -5.02
CA VAL A 66 4.32 23.61 -4.19
C VAL A 66 5.30 24.39 -5.05
N SER A 67 4.96 25.65 -5.34
CA SER A 67 5.81 26.60 -6.06
C SER A 67 6.39 27.65 -5.11
N GLY A 68 7.61 28.14 -5.39
CA GLY A 68 8.21 29.29 -4.70
C GLY A 68 9.20 28.97 -3.57
N THR A 69 9.63 27.71 -3.40
CA THR A 69 10.74 27.38 -2.52
C THR A 69 12.07 27.66 -3.22
N GLU A 70 12.94 28.45 -2.58
CA GLU A 70 14.32 28.63 -3.05
C GLU A 70 15.05 27.30 -2.95
N GLN A 71 15.38 26.71 -4.08
CA GLN A 71 16.04 25.42 -4.13
C GLN A 71 17.53 25.59 -3.84
N LEU A 72 17.93 25.27 -2.61
CA LEU A 72 19.32 25.26 -2.20
C LEU A 72 19.98 23.90 -2.50
N GLY A 73 20.89 23.88 -3.48
CA GLY A 73 21.66 22.69 -3.88
C GLY A 73 21.19 22.01 -5.16
N THR A 74 21.71 20.82 -5.45
CA THR A 74 21.33 20.02 -6.62
C THR A 74 19.90 19.48 -6.47
N ALA A 75 19.14 19.44 -7.56
CA ALA A 75 17.82 18.82 -7.55
C ALA A 75 17.90 17.33 -7.16
N LEU A 76 17.38 17.02 -5.97
CA LEU A 76 17.01 15.66 -5.61
C LEU A 76 15.83 15.28 -6.49
N ARG A 77 16.06 14.38 -7.44
CA ARG A 77 14.99 13.76 -8.23
C ARG A 77 14.38 12.65 -7.38
N ASP A 78 13.07 12.70 -7.19
CA ASP A 78 12.31 11.67 -6.50
C ASP A 78 11.67 10.73 -7.53
N ALA A 79 12.06 9.46 -7.51
CA ALA A 79 11.53 8.43 -8.41
C ALA A 79 10.02 8.18 -8.23
N ALA A 80 9.43 8.53 -7.07
CA ALA A 80 7.98 8.47 -6.87
C ALA A 80 7.24 9.62 -7.59
N VAL A 81 7.94 10.71 -7.90
CA VAL A 81 7.40 11.90 -8.56
C VAL A 81 7.70 11.89 -10.06
N ASP A 82 8.95 11.65 -10.44
CA ASP A 82 9.43 11.62 -11.83
C ASP A 82 10.19 10.31 -12.10
N PRO A 83 9.45 9.20 -12.30
CA PRO A 83 10.04 7.89 -12.51
C PRO A 83 10.79 7.83 -13.84
N GLN A 84 12.01 7.33 -13.80
CA GLN A 84 12.85 7.03 -14.96
C GLN A 84 13.08 5.53 -15.07
N GLU A 85 13.41 5.09 -16.29
CA GLU A 85 13.61 3.67 -16.58
C GLU A 85 14.74 3.04 -15.72
N GLY A 86 15.70 3.84 -15.25
CA GLY A 86 16.80 3.40 -14.39
C GLY A 86 16.48 3.38 -12.90
N ASP A 87 15.26 3.73 -12.49
CA ASP A 87 14.90 3.80 -11.06
C ASP A 87 14.68 2.41 -10.47
N PHE A 88 15.33 2.17 -9.34
CA PHE A 88 15.21 0.91 -8.61
C PHE A 88 13.93 0.93 -7.76
N LEU A 89 12.99 0.02 -8.07
CA LEU A 89 11.77 -0.22 -7.29
C LEU A 89 10.91 1.02 -7.02
N ALA A 90 10.74 1.89 -8.02
CA ALA A 90 9.77 2.97 -7.93
C ALA A 90 8.34 2.42 -7.72
N PRO A 91 7.43 3.18 -7.06
CA PRO A 91 6.02 2.82 -6.97
C PRO A 91 5.44 2.43 -8.33
N THR A 92 4.59 1.41 -8.37
CA THR A 92 4.01 0.91 -9.64
C THR A 92 3.08 1.93 -10.30
N ASN A 93 2.59 2.90 -9.52
CA ASN A 93 1.86 4.07 -9.96
C ASN A 93 2.61 5.39 -9.73
N ALA A 94 3.95 5.35 -9.68
CA ALA A 94 4.79 6.55 -9.59
C ALA A 94 4.45 7.57 -10.68
N GLY A 95 4.52 8.86 -10.33
CA GLY A 95 4.15 9.98 -11.20
C GLY A 95 2.65 10.14 -11.50
N LYS A 96 1.78 9.20 -11.07
CA LYS A 96 0.32 9.26 -11.33
C LYS A 96 -0.51 9.58 -10.09
N ALA A 97 -0.12 9.11 -8.92
CA ALA A 97 -0.79 9.37 -7.63
C ALA A 97 0.06 10.30 -6.75
N ASN A 98 -0.53 11.03 -5.80
CA ASN A 98 0.22 11.81 -4.80
C ASN A 98 1.24 10.89 -4.12
N PRO A 99 2.56 11.17 -4.13
CA PRO A 99 3.61 10.24 -3.68
C PRO A 99 3.57 9.99 -2.18
N HIS A 100 2.80 10.79 -1.42
CA HIS A 100 2.54 10.63 0.01
C HIS A 100 1.05 10.37 0.30
N GLY A 101 0.24 10.12 -0.73
CA GLY A 101 -1.19 9.84 -0.61
C GLY A 101 -1.50 8.36 -0.33
N PRO A 102 -2.73 8.05 0.12
CA PRO A 102 -3.15 6.68 0.39
C PRO A 102 -3.26 5.80 -0.87
N GLU A 103 -3.23 6.42 -2.05
CA GLU A 103 -3.33 5.73 -3.34
C GLU A 103 -1.97 5.22 -3.87
N VAL A 104 -0.87 5.49 -3.17
CA VAL A 104 0.48 5.03 -3.59
C VAL A 104 0.58 3.52 -3.48
N ILE A 105 0.98 2.87 -4.57
CA ILE A 105 1.22 1.43 -4.63
C ILE A 105 2.73 1.22 -4.73
N ALA A 106 3.38 1.08 -3.58
CA ALA A 106 4.78 0.69 -3.54
C ALA A 106 4.89 -0.82 -3.81
N PRO A 107 5.77 -1.28 -4.70
CA PRO A 107 6.22 -2.67 -4.66
C PRO A 107 6.77 -2.90 -3.26
N GLU A 108 6.13 -3.78 -2.48
CA GLU A 108 6.47 -4.03 -1.08
C GLU A 108 7.99 -4.19 -0.93
N ILE A 109 8.63 -3.36 -0.11
CA ILE A 109 10.10 -3.30 0.00
C ILE A 109 10.64 -4.62 0.59
N HIS A 110 9.80 -5.48 1.17
CA HIS A 110 10.18 -6.82 1.63
C HIS A 110 9.00 -7.79 1.54
N ALA A 111 9.20 -8.87 0.79
CA ALA A 111 8.69 -10.22 1.02
C ALA A 111 7.37 -10.36 1.82
N SER A 112 6.31 -10.80 1.12
CA SER A 112 5.54 -11.90 1.71
C SER A 112 6.52 -13.07 1.87
N GLU A 113 7.10 -13.23 3.08
CA GLU A 113 8.01 -14.32 3.40
C GLU A 113 7.30 -15.64 3.08
N GLY A 114 7.79 -16.33 2.04
CA GLY A 114 7.22 -17.57 1.53
C GLY A 114 6.86 -17.57 0.04
N VAL A 115 6.68 -16.41 -0.61
CA VAL A 115 6.23 -16.37 -2.02
C VAL A 115 7.31 -15.86 -2.99
N ARG A 116 8.29 -15.08 -2.53
CA ARG A 116 9.30 -14.46 -3.41
C ARG A 116 10.66 -14.35 -2.71
N PRO A 117 11.57 -15.33 -2.83
CA PRO A 117 12.94 -15.11 -2.38
C PRO A 117 13.54 -13.99 -3.23
N VAL A 118 13.98 -12.91 -2.57
CA VAL A 118 14.85 -11.88 -3.14
C VAL A 118 16.00 -12.61 -3.83
N LYS A 119 16.17 -12.44 -5.14
CA LYS A 119 17.28 -13.04 -5.87
C LYS A 119 18.45 -12.07 -5.73
N PRO A 120 19.47 -12.37 -4.89
CA PRO A 120 20.55 -11.42 -4.69
C PRO A 120 21.23 -11.15 -6.04
N GLY A 121 21.16 -9.90 -6.49
CA GLY A 121 21.88 -9.43 -7.66
C GLY A 121 23.34 -9.12 -7.32
N ASP A 122 24.20 -9.05 -8.33
CA ASP A 122 25.59 -8.61 -8.16
C ASP A 122 25.62 -7.15 -7.68
N VAL A 123 26.29 -6.91 -6.56
CA VAL A 123 26.46 -5.57 -5.98
C VAL A 123 27.72 -4.95 -6.55
N HIS A 124 27.56 -3.99 -7.46
CA HIS A 124 28.68 -3.26 -8.06
C HIS A 124 29.12 -2.07 -7.18
N VAL A 125 30.02 -2.35 -6.24
CA VAL A 125 30.54 -1.37 -5.27
C VAL A 125 31.22 -0.15 -5.91
N ASP A 126 31.84 -0.34 -7.08
CA ASP A 126 32.58 0.70 -7.80
C ASP A 126 31.73 1.49 -8.81
N ASP A 127 30.51 1.03 -9.10
CA ASP A 127 29.63 1.65 -10.09
C ASP A 127 28.17 1.33 -9.78
N THR A 128 27.57 2.17 -8.94
CA THR A 128 26.18 1.99 -8.46
C THR A 128 25.15 2.08 -9.59
N ALA A 129 25.51 2.61 -10.77
CA ALA A 129 24.61 2.68 -11.93
C ALA A 129 24.48 1.34 -12.67
N LYS A 130 25.29 0.33 -12.33
CA LYS A 130 25.28 -1.02 -12.93
C LYS A 130 24.41 -2.03 -12.19
N GLN A 131 23.66 -1.61 -11.18
CA GLN A 131 22.79 -2.53 -10.44
C GLN A 131 21.74 -3.15 -11.38
N ASP A 132 21.67 -4.49 -11.40
CA ASP A 132 20.85 -5.24 -12.36
C ASP A 132 19.34 -5.08 -12.08
N LYS A 133 18.52 -5.00 -13.15
CA LYS A 133 17.04 -4.86 -13.12
C LYS A 133 16.31 -6.20 -12.96
N ALA A 134 17.04 -7.29 -12.72
CA ALA A 134 16.49 -8.64 -12.65
C ALA A 134 15.30 -8.77 -11.68
N GLU A 135 15.28 -7.99 -10.58
CA GLU A 135 14.14 -7.96 -9.65
C GLU A 135 12.92 -7.25 -10.23
N SER A 136 13.09 -6.16 -10.97
CA SER A 136 11.99 -5.40 -11.60
C SER A 136 11.29 -6.20 -12.70
N THR A 137 12.01 -7.07 -13.41
CA THR A 137 11.44 -7.94 -14.46
C THR A 137 10.64 -9.12 -13.88
N HIS A 138 10.97 -9.56 -12.66
CA HIS A 138 10.24 -10.62 -11.97
C HIS A 138 8.85 -10.14 -11.46
N VAL A 139 8.66 -8.82 -11.29
CA VAL A 139 7.40 -8.23 -10.81
C VAL A 139 6.30 -8.22 -11.88
N THR A 140 6.63 -8.26 -13.17
CA THR A 140 5.67 -8.06 -14.27
C THR A 140 4.91 -9.29 -14.73
N ASP A 141 5.21 -10.49 -14.21
CA ASP A 141 4.47 -11.71 -14.53
C ASP A 141 4.31 -12.62 -13.29
N PRO A 142 3.20 -12.50 -12.54
CA PRO A 142 2.92 -13.38 -11.40
C PRO A 142 2.62 -14.84 -11.80
N THR A 143 2.62 -15.15 -13.10
CA THR A 143 2.39 -16.50 -13.65
C THR A 143 3.62 -17.13 -14.30
N ALA A 144 4.78 -16.45 -14.25
CA ALA A 144 6.03 -17.01 -14.77
C ALA A 144 6.48 -18.19 -13.89
N THR A 145 6.07 -19.39 -14.29
CA THR A 145 6.60 -20.65 -13.76
C THR A 145 8.13 -20.59 -13.76
N PRO A 146 8.81 -20.84 -12.62
CA PRO A 146 10.26 -20.88 -12.59
C PRO A 146 10.80 -21.81 -13.68
N ALA A 147 11.99 -21.51 -14.24
CA ALA A 147 12.56 -22.43 -15.21
C ALA A 147 12.82 -23.80 -14.56
N ALA A 148 12.51 -24.88 -15.28
CA ALA A 148 12.77 -26.23 -14.80
C ALA A 148 14.25 -26.39 -14.40
N PRO A 149 14.55 -27.05 -13.26
CA PRO A 149 15.92 -27.29 -12.85
C PRO A 149 16.71 -28.04 -13.93
N ALA A 150 18.04 -27.86 -13.93
CA ALA A 150 18.90 -28.64 -14.82
C ALA A 150 18.75 -30.15 -14.55
N GLY A 151 18.92 -30.98 -15.58
CA GLY A 151 18.70 -32.44 -15.45
C GLY A 151 19.58 -33.14 -14.41
N ASN A 152 20.67 -32.50 -13.98
CA ASN A 152 21.59 -32.95 -12.93
C ASN A 152 21.37 -32.26 -11.56
N ALA A 153 20.34 -31.43 -11.41
CA ALA A 153 20.00 -30.76 -10.15
C ALA A 153 19.63 -31.77 -9.05
N SER A 154 19.59 -31.31 -7.79
CA SER A 154 19.34 -32.17 -6.64
C SER A 154 17.87 -32.60 -6.54
N LYS A 155 17.58 -33.65 -5.75
CA LYS A 155 16.18 -34.03 -5.42
C LYS A 155 15.42 -32.85 -4.80
N ALA A 156 16.08 -32.06 -3.95
CA ALA A 156 15.48 -30.91 -3.30
C ALA A 156 15.07 -29.82 -4.29
N ASP A 157 15.91 -29.55 -5.31
CA ASP A 157 15.61 -28.54 -6.34
C ASP A 157 14.40 -28.96 -7.20
N TRP A 158 14.34 -30.24 -7.57
CA TRP A 158 13.20 -30.80 -8.32
C TRP A 158 11.92 -30.84 -7.48
N HIS A 159 12.02 -31.10 -6.17
CA HIS A 159 10.90 -31.09 -5.24
C HIS A 159 10.32 -29.69 -5.07
N ALA A 160 11.18 -28.69 -4.87
CA ALA A 160 10.77 -27.29 -4.77
C ALA A 160 10.10 -26.81 -6.07
N TYR A 161 10.62 -27.21 -7.23
CA TYR A 161 10.01 -26.91 -8.52
C TYR A 161 8.63 -27.56 -8.69
N ALA A 162 8.49 -28.85 -8.36
CA ALA A 162 7.23 -29.57 -8.43
C ALA A 162 6.12 -28.92 -7.58
N LEU A 163 6.45 -28.49 -6.36
CA LEU A 163 5.53 -27.73 -5.50
C LEU A 163 5.12 -26.39 -6.13
N SER A 164 6.07 -25.69 -6.76
CA SER A 164 5.81 -24.39 -7.38
C SER A 164 4.86 -24.44 -8.58
N ILE A 165 4.78 -25.60 -9.25
CA ILE A 165 3.84 -25.83 -10.36
C ILE A 165 2.53 -26.50 -9.92
N GLY A 166 2.32 -26.67 -8.61
CA GLY A 166 1.06 -27.15 -8.04
C GLY A 166 0.96 -28.66 -7.82
N ILE A 167 2.05 -29.42 -7.87
CA ILE A 167 2.04 -30.84 -7.49
C ILE A 167 1.99 -30.93 -5.95
N ALA A 168 1.08 -31.74 -5.42
CA ALA A 168 0.90 -31.89 -3.98
C ALA A 168 2.12 -32.54 -3.30
N GLU A 169 2.51 -32.03 -2.13
CA GLU A 169 3.68 -32.51 -1.37
C GLU A 169 3.63 -34.00 -1.06
N GLU A 170 2.44 -34.51 -0.71
CA GLU A 170 2.17 -35.92 -0.45
C GLU A 170 2.46 -36.85 -1.64
N SER A 171 2.43 -36.32 -2.87
CA SER A 171 2.75 -37.08 -4.08
C SER A 171 4.25 -37.12 -4.39
N LEU A 172 5.07 -36.36 -3.66
CA LEU A 172 6.50 -36.17 -3.94
C LEU A 172 7.43 -36.81 -2.90
N GLU A 173 6.94 -37.05 -1.68
CA GLU A 173 7.76 -37.45 -0.52
C GLU A 173 8.54 -38.76 -0.80
N ASP A 174 7.87 -39.75 -1.38
CA ASP A 174 8.42 -41.08 -1.68
C ASP A 174 9.09 -41.20 -3.06
N LEU A 175 9.00 -40.16 -3.91
CA LEU A 175 9.55 -40.22 -5.26
C LEU A 175 11.06 -39.94 -5.28
N SER A 176 11.78 -40.63 -6.15
CA SER A 176 13.16 -40.30 -6.49
C SER A 176 13.23 -39.03 -7.34
N ARG A 177 14.43 -38.42 -7.46
CA ARG A 177 14.64 -37.24 -8.31
C ARG A 177 14.13 -37.45 -9.75
N ASP A 178 14.41 -38.61 -10.33
CA ASP A 178 14.07 -38.89 -11.72
C ASP A 178 12.56 -39.09 -11.91
N GLU A 179 11.87 -39.65 -10.91
CA GLU A 179 10.41 -39.80 -10.87
C GLU A 179 9.70 -38.45 -10.66
N ILE A 180 10.24 -37.57 -9.80
CA ILE A 180 9.74 -36.19 -9.65
C ILE A 180 9.87 -35.43 -10.97
N ARG A 181 11.01 -35.55 -11.65
CA ARG A 181 11.23 -34.94 -12.97
C ARG A 181 10.23 -35.44 -14.01
N GLU A 182 9.93 -36.75 -14.00
CA GLU A 182 8.95 -37.34 -14.91
C GLU A 182 7.52 -36.84 -14.61
N ALA A 183 7.14 -36.75 -13.33
CA ALA A 183 5.85 -36.20 -12.91
C ALA A 183 5.68 -34.73 -13.35
N VAL A 184 6.72 -33.92 -13.17
CA VAL A 184 6.76 -32.53 -13.65
C VAL A 184 6.59 -32.46 -15.17
N ASN A 185 7.33 -33.26 -15.94
CA ASN A 185 7.24 -33.27 -17.40
C ASN A 185 5.84 -33.63 -17.90
N ASN A 186 5.15 -34.56 -17.22
CA ASN A 186 3.78 -34.96 -17.55
C ASN A 186 2.77 -33.83 -17.33
N VAL A 187 2.93 -33.03 -16.26
CA VAL A 187 2.06 -31.87 -15.97
C VAL A 187 2.29 -30.72 -16.95
N THR A 188 3.53 -30.52 -17.40
CA THR A 188 3.88 -29.42 -18.33
C THR A 188 3.63 -29.74 -19.81
N ALA A 189 3.25 -30.97 -20.14
CA ALA A 189 3.02 -31.43 -21.52
C ALA A 189 1.54 -31.36 -21.96
N GLU A 190 0.61 -31.07 -21.04
CA GLU A 190 -0.81 -30.77 -21.32
C GLU A 190 -1.04 -29.27 -21.59
#